data_AF-A0A1C7LT06-F1
#
_entry.id   AF-A0A1C7LT06-F1
#
_cell.length_a   1.000
_cell.length_b   1.000
_cell.length_c   1.000
_cell.angle_alpha   90.00
_cell.angle_beta   90.00
_cell.angle_gamma   90.00
#
_symmetry.space_group_name_H-M   'P 1'
#
loop_
_entity.id
_entity.type
_entity.pdbx_description
1 polymer ?
#
loop_
_entity_poly.entity_id
_entity_poly.type
_entity_poly.pdbx_seq_one_letter_code
_entity_poly.pdbx_strand_id
1 'polypeptide(L)'
;MSTDPYHAVQQEVQTSLQTASTLRASYLRIRSTAREDSEELGWARNELKATLAALEADLEDLEESVKVVEDTGARIFGLEESEVIERRRYVGHVRREIENPPSRI
;
A
#
# COMPACT_ATOMS: atom_id res chain seq x y z
N MET A 1 -5.75 -7.49 26.19
CA MET A 1 -6.57 -7.33 24.98
C MET A 1 -5.69 -7.70 23.81
N SER A 2 -6.09 -8.65 22.97
CA SER A 2 -5.35 -8.98 21.76
C SER A 2 -5.66 -7.88 20.74
N THR A 3 -4.67 -7.06 20.39
CA THR A 3 -4.80 -6.10 19.29
C THR A 3 -5.04 -6.87 18.00
N ASP A 4 -6.04 -6.47 17.22
CA ASP A 4 -6.29 -7.09 15.91
C ASP A 4 -5.07 -6.81 15.00
N PRO A 5 -4.38 -7.85 14.52
CA PRO A 5 -3.20 -7.70 13.66
C PRO A 5 -3.50 -6.95 12.36
N TYR A 6 -4.76 -6.97 11.89
CA TYR A 6 -5.17 -6.21 10.70
C TYR A 6 -4.84 -4.72 10.82
N HIS A 7 -5.11 -4.10 11.98
CA HIS A 7 -4.90 -2.66 12.15
C HIS A 7 -3.42 -2.28 12.22
N ALA A 8 -2.56 -3.18 12.70
CA ALA A 8 -1.11 -2.96 12.67
C ALA A 8 -0.59 -2.95 11.23
N VAL A 9 -0.96 -3.97 10.44
CA VAL A 9 -0.59 -4.05 9.02
C VAL A 9 -1.20 -2.89 8.23
N GLN A 10 -2.44 -2.49 8.54
CA GLN A 10 -3.07 -1.31 7.93
C GLN A 10 -2.23 -0.04 8.14
N GLN A 11 -1.72 0.19 9.36
CA GLN A 11 -0.87 1.35 9.67
C GLN A 11 0.47 1.30 8.94
N GLU A 12 1.07 0.11 8.84
CA GLU A 12 2.31 -0.11 8.09
C GLU A 12 2.11 0.19 6.60
N VAL A 13 1.04 -0.33 5.99
CA VAL A 13 0.67 -0.06 4.60
C VAL A 13 0.42 1.43 4.36
N GLN A 14 -0.26 2.14 5.27
CA GLN A 14 -0.44 3.60 5.17
C GLN A 14 0.89 4.35 5.17
N THR A 15 1.83 3.94 6.02
CA THR A 15 3.17 4.54 6.11
C THR A 15 3.98 4.27 4.85
N SER A 16 3.93 3.04 4.34
CA SER A 16 4.60 2.63 3.10
C SER A 16 4.02 3.37 1.89
N LEU A 17 2.70 3.58 1.82
CA LEU A 17 2.05 4.38 0.77
C LEU A 17 2.53 5.84 0.78
N GLN A 18 2.61 6.47 1.96
CA GLN A 18 3.12 7.83 2.09
C GLN A 18 4.59 7.93 1.65
N THR A 19 5.38 6.90 1.96
CA THR A 19 6.78 6.78 1.53
C THR A 19 6.88 6.64 0.02
N ALA A 20 6.10 5.74 -0.59
CA ALA A 20 6.06 5.56 -2.04
C ALA A 20 5.64 6.84 -2.77
N SER A 21 4.66 7.58 -2.25
CA SER A 21 4.25 8.89 -2.79
C SER A 21 5.40 9.90 -2.78
N THR A 22 6.14 9.97 -1.67
CA THR A 22 7.31 10.85 -1.52
C THR A 22 8.45 10.45 -2.48
N LEU A 23 8.76 9.16 -2.57
CA LEU A 23 9.76 8.63 -3.51
C LEU A 23 9.39 8.92 -4.96
N ARG A 24 8.10 8.78 -5.31
CA ARG A 24 7.60 9.10 -6.65
C ARG A 24 7.75 10.58 -6.97
N ALA A 25 7.38 11.48 -6.07
CA ALA A 25 7.59 12.91 -6.26
C ALA A 25 9.07 13.25 -6.47
N SER A 26 9.96 12.65 -5.67
CA SER A 26 11.40 12.83 -5.82
C SER A 26 11.92 12.30 -7.17
N TYR A 27 11.52 11.08 -7.55
CA TYR A 27 11.87 10.48 -8.84
C TYR A 27 11.44 11.35 -10.01
N LEU A 28 10.19 11.87 -10.00
CA LEU A 28 9.69 12.73 -11.07
C LEU A 28 10.47 14.05 -11.15
N ARG A 29 10.82 14.65 -10.01
CA ARG A 29 11.66 15.86 -9.94
C ARG A 29 13.08 15.61 -10.45
N ILE A 30 13.71 14.49 -10.10
CA ILE A 30 15.05 14.14 -10.58
C ILE A 30 14.99 13.87 -12.08
N ARG A 31 13.98 13.12 -12.55
CA ARG A 31 13.79 12.83 -13.97
C ARG A 31 13.62 14.09 -14.83
N SER A 32 13.03 15.16 -14.29
CA SER A 32 12.83 16.40 -15.04
C SER A 32 14.10 17.26 -15.16
N THR A 33 15.14 17.01 -14.36
CA THR A 33 16.37 17.82 -14.33
C THR A 33 17.65 17.05 -14.64
N ALA A 34 17.68 15.74 -14.42
CA ALA A 34 18.85 14.90 -14.58
C ALA A 34 19.01 14.37 -16.02
N ARG A 35 20.24 13.99 -16.37
CA ARG A 35 20.52 13.22 -17.59
C ARG A 35 19.99 11.79 -17.43
N GLU A 36 19.67 11.14 -18.56
CA GLU A 36 19.08 9.80 -18.57
C GLU A 36 19.95 8.72 -17.91
N ASP A 37 21.27 8.89 -17.93
CA ASP A 37 22.29 8.02 -17.35
C ASP A 37 22.68 8.38 -15.92
N SER A 38 21.97 9.31 -15.28
CA SER A 38 22.25 9.71 -13.90
C SER A 38 22.08 8.55 -12.92
N GLU A 39 23.11 8.29 -12.12
CA GLU A 39 23.08 7.31 -11.03
C GLU A 39 21.98 7.65 -10.00
N GLU A 40 21.75 8.93 -9.73
CA GLU A 40 20.70 9.41 -8.83
C GLU A 40 19.30 9.06 -9.36
N LEU A 41 19.09 9.22 -10.66
CA LEU A 41 17.84 8.83 -11.33
C LEU A 41 17.63 7.31 -11.27
N GLY A 42 18.71 6.55 -11.49
CA GLY A 42 18.71 5.09 -11.38
C GLY A 42 18.36 4.62 -9.98
N TRP A 43 18.98 5.20 -8.96
CA TRP A 43 18.73 4.90 -7.55
C TRP A 43 17.29 5.23 -7.16
N ALA A 44 16.81 6.44 -7.46
CA ALA A 44 15.45 6.86 -7.12
C ALA A 44 14.38 5.98 -7.77
N ARG A 45 14.62 5.52 -9.01
CA ARG A 45 13.74 4.58 -9.70
C ARG A 45 13.72 3.21 -9.03
N ASN A 46 14.88 2.68 -8.65
CA ASN A 46 14.98 1.36 -8.04
C ASN A 46 14.37 1.34 -6.64
N GLU A 47 14.60 2.38 -5.85
CA GLU A 47 14.01 2.53 -4.52
C GLU A 47 12.48 2.56 -4.60
N LEU A 48 11.93 3.40 -5.49
CA LEU A 48 10.49 3.46 -5.72
C LEU A 48 9.91 2.09 -6.12
N LYS A 49 10.58 1.35 -7.03
CA LYS A 49 10.14 0.02 -7.44
C LYS A 49 10.15 -0.98 -6.28
N ALA A 50 11.20 -0.95 -5.45
CA ALA A 50 11.32 -1.83 -4.31
C ALA A 50 10.20 -1.56 -3.28
N THR A 51 9.92 -0.29 -2.98
CA THR A 51 8.83 0.08 -2.06
C THR A 51 7.46 -0.32 -2.61
N LEU A 52 7.20 -0.13 -3.91
CA LEU A 52 5.92 -0.54 -4.52
C LEU A 52 5.76 -2.06 -4.52
N ALA A 53 6.81 -2.83 -4.81
CA ALA A 53 6.75 -4.29 -4.77
C ALA A 53 6.50 -4.83 -3.36
N ALA A 54 7.09 -4.22 -2.33
CA ALA A 54 6.81 -4.56 -0.94
C ALA A 54 5.35 -4.26 -0.57
N LEU A 55 4.84 -3.09 -0.97
CA LEU A 55 3.43 -2.71 -0.78
C LEU A 55 2.45 -3.66 -1.47
N GLU A 56 2.77 -4.15 -2.67
CA GLU A 56 1.95 -5.12 -3.39
C GLU A 56 1.84 -6.44 -2.62
N ALA A 57 2.97 -6.94 -2.08
CA ALA A 57 3.00 -8.15 -1.27
C ALA A 57 2.20 -7.98 0.03
N ASP A 58 2.42 -6.89 0.77
CA ASP A 58 1.67 -6.59 2.01
C ASP A 58 0.16 -6.48 1.75
N LEU A 59 -0.22 -5.93 0.59
CA LEU A 59 -1.62 -5.79 0.19
C LEU A 59 -2.27 -7.14 -0.15
N GLU A 60 -1.53 -8.06 -0.79
CA GLU A 60 -2.01 -9.41 -1.09
C GLU A 60 -2.34 -10.17 0.21
N ASP A 61 -1.44 -10.11 1.20
CA ASP A 61 -1.66 -10.71 2.51
C ASP A 61 -2.87 -10.09 3.23
N LEU A 62 -3.03 -8.77 3.15
CA LEU A 62 -4.17 -8.06 3.74
C LEU A 62 -5.49 -8.43 3.05
N GLU A 63 -5.49 -8.58 1.73
CA GLU A 63 -6.67 -9.01 0.97
C GLU A 63 -7.10 -10.42 1.35
N GLU A 64 -6.15 -11.36 1.42
CA GLU A 64 -6.45 -12.74 1.82
C GLU A 64 -6.95 -12.81 3.27
N SER A 65 -6.38 -11.99 4.17
CA SER A 65 -6.88 -11.86 5.55
C SER A 65 -8.35 -11.43 5.59
N VAL A 66 -8.73 -10.40 4.82
CA VAL A 66 -10.13 -9.94 4.75
C VAL A 66 -11.04 -11.02 4.18
N LYS A 67 -10.59 -11.70 3.13
CA LYS A 67 -11.37 -12.78 2.49
C LYS A 67 -11.61 -13.95 3.44
N VAL A 68 -10.63 -14.36 4.24
CA VAL A 68 -10.80 -15.41 5.26
C VAL A 68 -11.88 -15.01 6.28
N VAL A 69 -11.93 -13.74 6.69
CA VAL A 69 -12.96 -13.22 7.59
C VAL A 69 -14.34 -13.20 6.91
N GLU A 70 -14.41 -12.80 5.65
CA GLU A 70 -15.66 -12.82 4.85
C GLU A 70 -16.21 -14.26 4.69
N ASP A 71 -15.35 -15.22 4.36
CA ASP A 71 -15.74 -16.62 4.09
C ASP A 71 -16.13 -17.38 5.38
N THR A 72 -15.43 -17.10 6.48
CA THR A 72 -15.66 -17.78 7.77
C THR A 72 -16.74 -17.10 8.59
N GLY A 73 -16.95 -15.79 8.38
CA GLY A 73 -17.94 -14.96 9.06
C GLY A 73 -17.34 -14.06 10.13
N ALA A 74 -17.63 -12.75 10.05
CA ALA A 74 -17.08 -11.69 10.89
C ALA A 74 -17.21 -11.97 12.41
N ARG A 75 -18.36 -12.50 12.82
CA ARG A 75 -18.69 -12.80 14.23
C ARG A 75 -17.74 -13.82 14.86
N ILE A 76 -17.16 -14.75 14.09
CA ILE A 76 -16.20 -15.74 14.62
C ILE A 76 -14.92 -15.05 15.09
N PHE A 77 -14.55 -13.94 14.44
CA PHE A 77 -13.41 -13.11 14.80
C PHE A 77 -13.78 -11.96 15.75
N GLY A 78 -15.04 -11.89 16.20
CA GLY A 78 -15.54 -10.79 17.04
C GLY A 78 -15.67 -9.46 16.29
N LEU A 79 -15.79 -9.49 14.96
CA LEU A 79 -15.90 -8.33 14.10
C LEU A 79 -17.36 -8.06 13.71
N GLU A 80 -17.69 -6.80 13.48
CA GLU A 80 -18.95 -6.40 12.85
C GLU A 80 -18.84 -6.50 11.32
N GLU A 81 -19.96 -6.74 10.63
CA GLU A 81 -20.00 -6.79 9.16
C GLU A 81 -19.59 -5.43 8.54
N SER A 82 -19.93 -4.33 9.21
CA SER A 82 -19.51 -2.96 8.85
C SER A 82 -17.99 -2.83 8.77
N GLU A 83 -17.30 -3.36 9.78
CA GLU A 83 -15.83 -3.36 9.87
C GLU A 83 -15.25 -4.13 8.67
N VAL A 84 -15.73 -5.34 8.37
CA VAL A 84 -15.24 -6.14 7.23
C VAL A 84 -15.41 -5.39 5.90
N ILE A 85 -16.55 -4.71 5.71
CA ILE A 85 -16.79 -3.86 4.53
C ILE A 85 -15.78 -2.71 4.45
N GLU A 86 -15.45 -2.07 5.57
CA GLU A 86 -14.43 -1.02 5.63
C GLU A 86 -13.04 -1.56 5.29
N ARG A 87 -12.69 -2.75 5.78
CA ARG A 87 -11.43 -3.41 5.42
C ARG A 87 -11.34 -3.68 3.91
N ARG A 88 -12.40 -4.22 3.33
CA ARG A 88 -12.49 -4.48 1.88
C ARG A 88 -12.37 -3.19 1.06
N ARG A 89 -13.02 -2.11 1.50
CA ARG A 89 -12.90 -0.78 0.86
C ARG A 89 -11.48 -0.23 0.94
N TYR A 90 -10.83 -0.39 2.09
CA TYR A 90 -9.46 0.05 2.30
C TYR A 90 -8.49 -0.70 1.37
N VAL A 91 -8.53 -2.04 1.34
CA VAL A 91 -7.71 -2.86 0.41
C VAL A 91 -7.92 -2.40 -1.04
N GLY A 92 -9.16 -2.19 -1.46
CA GLY A 92 -9.47 -1.68 -2.80
C GLY A 92 -8.93 -0.27 -3.07
N HIS A 93 -8.87 0.59 -2.04
CA HIS A 93 -8.25 1.92 -2.16
C HIS A 93 -6.73 1.82 -2.33
N VAL A 94 -6.05 1.05 -1.49
CA VAL A 94 -4.59 0.86 -1.57
C VAL A 94 -4.19 0.28 -2.93
N ARG A 95 -4.93 -0.72 -3.44
CA ARG A 95 -4.72 -1.28 -4.79
C ARG A 95 -4.70 -0.18 -5.86
N ARG A 96 -5.71 0.70 -5.85
CA ARG A 96 -5.80 1.80 -6.81
C ARG A 96 -4.66 2.79 -6.69
N GLU A 97 -4.21 3.08 -5.47
CA GLU A 97 -3.06 3.98 -5.25
C GLU A 97 -1.75 3.36 -5.77
N ILE A 98 -1.59 2.03 -5.70
CA ILE A 98 -0.41 1.33 -6.24
C ILE A 98 -0.46 1.26 -7.78
N GLU A 99 -1.61 0.89 -8.36
CA GLU A 99 -1.77 0.70 -9.81
C GLU A 99 -1.86 2.03 -10.58
N ASN A 100 -2.60 2.99 -10.04
CA ASN A 100 -2.84 4.31 -10.62
C ASN A 100 -2.54 5.40 -9.60
N PRO A 101 -1.27 5.54 -9.18
CA PRO A 101 -0.91 6.56 -8.21
C PRO A 101 -1.27 7.91 -8.81
N PRO A 102 -2.11 8.73 -8.14
CA PRO A 102 -2.61 9.96 -8.70
C PRO A 102 -1.43 10.85 -9.08
N SER A 103 -1.42 11.30 -10.33
CA SER A 103 -0.50 12.31 -10.82
C SER A 103 -0.90 13.63 -10.16
N ARG A 104 -0.65 13.82 -8.87
CA ARG A 104 -0.80 15.14 -8.27
C ARG A 104 0.40 15.97 -8.72
N ILE A 105 0.13 16.72 -9.79
CA ILE A 105 0.88 17.85 -10.37
C ILE A 105 0.92 18.97 -9.34
#